data_AF-A0A815NGL0-F1
#
_entry.id   AF-A0A815NGL0-F1
#
_cell.length_a   1.000
_cell.length_b   1.000
_cell.length_c   1.000
_cell.angle_alpha   90.00
_cell.angle_beta   90.00
_cell.angle_gamma   90.00
#
_symmetry.space_group_name_H-M   'P 1'
#
loop_
_entity.id
_entity.type
_entity.pdbx_description
1 polymer ?
#
loop_
_entity_poly.entity_id
_entity_poly.type
_entity_poly.pdbx_seq_one_letter_code
_entity_poly.pdbx_strand_id
1 'polypeptide(L)'
;MYSQHGVILPVQREKHSAEGRNRHDTLRAYVINNKRFTKTDRKEINAAIDEINNYTIAHQNENISTINKLDWPLVKVSYIDYGSIKGQKKKSSRFNATPIDARLPTYELIETYFTAHLRLLRTMDIHIIGPGTGAMYQTFLSDGSVVINVGGLIPLRSEDQNITYTGYMEQYMASGAPYLKALYYPINERPKGIKREELVKLIRKAAKLIMNGFSIPVNPIENLAPDGQLFIEMCERDKKFCELVTARAPGTDFGCYHFWVEELIHERGPWREQVGTHGIRKTRCSYNLTLMRELRDKYGIRHYEISVNQSKISG
;
A
#
# COMPACT_ATOMS: atom_id res chain seq x y z
N MET A 1 20.44 9.71 9.24
CA MET A 1 19.18 9.61 10.01
C MET A 1 19.25 8.57 11.13
N TYR A 2 19.27 7.27 10.86
CA TYR A 2 19.34 6.22 11.90
C TYR A 2 20.49 6.43 12.91
N SER A 3 21.72 6.62 12.40
CA SER A 3 22.92 6.88 13.21
C SER A 3 22.80 8.15 14.08
N GLN A 4 22.23 9.23 13.53
CA GLN A 4 22.02 10.50 14.24
C GLN A 4 21.07 10.35 15.44
N HIS A 5 20.22 9.32 15.44
CA HIS A 5 19.30 9.01 16.54
C HIS A 5 19.75 7.83 17.41
N GLY A 6 20.98 7.33 17.24
CA GLY A 6 21.50 6.19 18.01
C GLY A 6 20.73 4.89 17.74
N VAL A 7 20.16 4.74 16.54
CA VAL A 7 19.48 3.52 16.10
C VAL A 7 20.41 2.76 15.15
N ILE A 8 20.54 1.44 15.37
CA ILE A 8 21.27 0.58 14.44
C ILE A 8 20.64 0.70 13.05
N LEU A 9 21.49 0.81 12.04
CA LEU A 9 21.08 0.94 10.65
C LEU A 9 20.16 -0.23 10.22
N PRO A 10 19.22 0.01 9.27
CA PRO A 10 18.49 -1.06 8.60
C PRO A 10 19.46 -2.06 7.96
N VAL A 11 19.00 -3.31 7.81
CA VAL A 11 19.80 -4.34 7.14
C VAL A 11 19.97 -3.93 5.68
N GLN A 12 21.23 -3.89 5.23
CA GLN A 12 21.57 -3.64 3.83
C GLN A 12 21.69 -4.95 3.06
N ARG A 13 21.20 -4.97 1.82
CA ARG A 13 21.24 -6.12 0.91
C ARG A 13 21.54 -5.63 -0.49
N GLU A 14 22.51 -6.24 -1.15
CA GLU A 14 23.04 -5.70 -2.40
C GLU A 14 22.41 -6.33 -3.64
N LYS A 15 22.25 -7.65 -3.66
CA LYS A 15 21.82 -8.38 -4.87
C LYS A 15 20.42 -8.95 -4.74
N HIS A 16 20.06 -9.50 -3.57
CA HIS A 16 18.74 -10.09 -3.37
C HIS A 16 18.16 -9.96 -1.96
N SER A 17 16.84 -9.92 -1.86
CA SER A 17 16.10 -9.75 -0.59
C SER A 17 16.34 -10.84 0.45
N ALA A 18 16.75 -12.04 0.01
CA ALA A 18 17.01 -13.18 0.88
C ALA A 18 18.42 -13.18 1.50
N GLU A 19 19.29 -12.21 1.17
CA GLU A 19 20.65 -12.14 1.72
C GLU A 19 20.63 -12.13 3.26
N GLY A 20 21.42 -13.04 3.86
CA GLY A 20 21.53 -13.18 5.32
C GLY A 20 20.27 -13.72 6.02
N ARG A 21 19.27 -14.22 5.29
CA ARG A 21 18.08 -14.85 5.87
C ARG A 21 18.18 -16.37 5.84
N ASN A 22 17.67 -17.01 6.89
CA ASN A 22 17.46 -18.46 6.92
C ASN A 22 16.00 -18.77 6.62
N ARG A 23 15.72 -19.90 5.97
CA ARG A 23 14.34 -20.35 5.67
C ARG A 23 13.43 -20.47 6.90
N HIS A 24 14.02 -20.58 8.09
CA HIS A 24 13.31 -20.71 9.36
C HIS A 24 13.06 -19.38 10.07
N ASP A 25 13.57 -18.27 9.52
CA ASP A 25 13.35 -16.96 10.12
C ASP A 25 11.86 -16.60 10.01
N THR A 26 11.26 -16.23 11.15
CA THR A 26 9.91 -15.69 11.17
C THR A 26 9.95 -14.23 10.73
N LEU A 27 9.32 -13.96 9.58
CA LEU A 27 9.19 -12.61 9.05
C LEU A 27 8.24 -11.77 9.91
N ARG A 28 8.51 -10.47 10.03
CA ARG A 28 7.68 -9.52 10.76
C ARG A 28 6.89 -8.66 9.79
N ALA A 29 5.58 -8.80 9.85
CA ALA A 29 4.63 -8.02 9.08
C ALA A 29 3.89 -7.04 9.99
N TYR A 30 3.64 -5.84 9.48
CA TYR A 30 2.96 -4.82 10.24
C TYR A 30 1.87 -4.15 9.42
N VAL A 31 0.64 -4.17 9.92
CA VAL A 31 -0.48 -3.42 9.37
C VAL A 31 -0.54 -2.06 10.04
N ILE A 32 -0.40 -1.01 9.24
CA ILE A 32 -0.49 0.37 9.71
C ILE A 32 -1.93 0.83 9.71
N ASN A 33 -2.39 1.29 10.87
CA ASN A 33 -3.70 1.88 11.03
C ASN A 33 -3.91 3.02 10.03
N ASN A 34 -5.05 2.99 9.34
CA ASN A 34 -5.41 4.04 8.40
C ASN A 34 -6.84 4.52 8.65
N LYS A 35 -7.03 5.84 8.73
CA LYS A 35 -8.37 6.45 8.90
C LYS A 35 -9.33 6.15 7.74
N ARG A 36 -8.81 5.75 6.58
CA ARG A 36 -9.59 5.36 5.39
C ARG A 36 -10.10 3.92 5.46
N PHE A 37 -9.67 3.11 6.43
CA PHE A 37 -10.22 1.77 6.62
C PHE A 37 -11.56 1.84 7.35
N THR A 38 -12.59 1.30 6.69
CA THR A 38 -13.92 1.15 7.27
C THR A 38 -13.92 0.18 8.44
N LYS A 39 -15.00 0.14 9.23
CA LYS A 39 -15.16 -0.88 10.29
C LYS A 39 -15.11 -2.30 9.71
N THR A 40 -15.71 -2.51 8.55
CA THR A 40 -15.68 -3.79 7.82
C THR A 40 -14.27 -4.13 7.36
N ASP A 41 -13.55 -3.18 6.75
CA ASP A 41 -12.14 -3.38 6.34
C ASP A 41 -11.30 -3.84 7.53
N ARG A 42 -11.44 -3.20 8.70
CA ARG A 42 -10.70 -3.55 9.92
C ARG A 42 -11.01 -4.96 10.41
N LYS A 43 -12.28 -5.39 10.34
CA LYS A 43 -12.68 -6.75 10.71
C LYS A 43 -12.00 -7.78 9.80
N GLU A 44 -12.01 -7.54 8.49
CA GLU A 44 -11.41 -8.43 7.49
C GLU A 44 -9.88 -8.47 7.59
N ILE A 45 -9.26 -7.31 7.86
CA ILE A 45 -7.83 -7.22 8.16
C ILE A 45 -7.48 -8.06 9.41
N ASN A 46 -8.26 -7.95 10.48
CA ASN A 46 -8.02 -8.71 11.70
C ASN A 46 -8.13 -10.21 11.46
N ALA A 47 -9.17 -10.63 10.72
CA ALA A 47 -9.32 -12.03 10.37
C ALA A 47 -8.14 -12.56 9.53
N ALA A 48 -7.55 -11.71 8.68
CA ALA A 48 -6.34 -12.07 7.93
C ALA A 48 -5.10 -12.17 8.85
N ILE A 49 -4.96 -11.25 9.81
CA ILE A 49 -3.90 -11.29 10.83
C ILE A 49 -3.99 -12.58 11.64
N ASP A 50 -5.18 -12.92 12.13
CA ASP A 50 -5.43 -14.11 12.93
C ASP A 50 -5.11 -15.38 12.14
N GLU A 51 -5.51 -15.45 10.86
CA GLU A 51 -5.21 -16.60 10.01
C GLU A 51 -3.69 -16.80 9.81
N ILE A 52 -2.95 -15.72 9.51
CA ILE A 52 -1.50 -15.81 9.31
C ILE A 52 -0.78 -16.16 10.62
N ASN A 53 -1.19 -15.54 11.74
CA ASN A 53 -0.56 -15.78 13.04
C ASN A 53 -0.85 -17.18 13.57
N ASN A 54 -2.07 -17.70 13.41
CA ASN A 54 -2.42 -19.06 13.81
C ASN A 54 -1.61 -20.10 13.04
N TYR A 55 -1.43 -19.90 11.72
CA TYR A 55 -0.52 -20.73 10.92
C TYR A 55 0.91 -20.69 11.47
N THR A 56 1.44 -19.51 11.75
CA THR A 56 2.79 -19.37 12.28
C THR A 56 2.95 -20.04 13.65
N ILE A 57 1.97 -19.89 14.55
CA ILE A 57 1.98 -20.52 15.87
C ILE A 57 1.94 -22.05 15.76
N ALA A 58 1.16 -22.60 14.81
CA ALA A 58 1.07 -24.04 14.60
C ALA A 58 2.40 -24.66 14.15
N HIS A 59 3.20 -23.92 13.37
CA HIS A 59 4.42 -24.45 12.75
C HIS A 59 5.74 -23.96 13.38
N GLN A 60 5.74 -22.97 14.27
CA GLN A 60 6.98 -22.37 14.82
C GLN A 60 7.86 -23.33 15.64
N ASN A 61 7.27 -24.39 16.19
CA ASN A 61 7.97 -25.39 17.01
C ASN A 61 8.28 -26.68 16.24
N GLU A 62 7.97 -26.73 14.95
CA GLU A 62 8.29 -27.89 14.13
C GLU A 62 9.79 -27.97 13.84
N ASN A 63 10.26 -29.17 13.51
CA ASN A 63 11.67 -29.33 13.16
C ASN A 63 11.99 -28.67 11.81
N ILE A 64 13.28 -28.37 11.60
CA ILE A 64 13.82 -27.74 10.39
C ILE A 64 13.37 -28.45 9.09
N SER A 65 13.30 -29.78 9.10
CA SER A 65 12.94 -30.56 7.91
C SER A 65 11.48 -30.37 7.51
N THR A 66 10.58 -30.16 8.48
CA THR A 66 9.18 -29.85 8.24
C THR A 66 9.02 -28.39 7.80
N ILE A 67 9.70 -27.45 8.47
CA ILE A 67 9.64 -26.02 8.10
C ILE A 67 10.07 -25.80 6.64
N ASN A 68 11.08 -26.54 6.16
CA ASN A 68 11.53 -26.46 4.77
C ASN A 68 10.52 -26.94 3.73
N LYS A 69 9.46 -27.65 4.15
CA LYS A 69 8.40 -28.17 3.29
C LYS A 69 7.11 -27.35 3.36
N LEU A 70 7.09 -26.28 4.16
CA LEU A 70 5.92 -25.42 4.29
C LEU A 70 5.60 -24.73 2.96
N ASP A 71 4.31 -24.59 2.68
CA ASP A 71 3.82 -23.94 1.46
C ASP A 71 4.21 -22.46 1.40
N TRP A 72 4.40 -21.82 2.56
CA TRP A 72 4.91 -20.45 2.68
C TRP A 72 5.67 -20.23 3.99
N PRO A 73 6.56 -19.21 4.05
CA PRO A 73 7.35 -18.88 5.23
C PRO A 73 6.50 -18.47 6.44
N LEU A 74 7.07 -18.61 7.64
CA LEU A 74 6.46 -18.15 8.88
C LEU A 74 6.42 -16.61 8.92
N VAL A 75 5.28 -16.06 9.31
CA VAL A 75 5.06 -14.60 9.39
C VAL A 75 4.31 -14.26 10.67
N LYS A 76 4.85 -13.34 11.47
CA LYS A 76 4.15 -12.73 12.59
C LYS A 76 3.62 -11.37 12.15
N VAL A 77 2.30 -11.21 12.17
CA VAL A 77 1.62 -9.97 11.78
C VAL A 77 1.13 -9.23 13.02
N SER A 78 1.47 -7.95 13.14
CA SER A 78 0.98 -7.04 14.18
C SER A 78 0.21 -5.87 13.57
N TYR A 79 -0.81 -5.37 14.28
CA TYR A 79 -1.51 -4.13 13.92
C TYR A 79 -0.94 -2.96 14.73
N ILE A 80 -0.49 -1.90 14.05
CA ILE A 80 0.07 -0.69 14.67
C ILE A 80 -0.88 0.48 14.47
N ASP A 81 -1.15 1.24 15.53
CA ASP A 81 -1.81 2.53 15.43
C ASP A 81 -0.88 3.68 15.80
N TYR A 82 -0.36 4.40 14.79
CA TYR A 82 0.47 5.58 14.99
C TYR A 82 -0.24 6.73 15.74
N GLY A 83 -1.57 6.82 15.66
CA GLY A 83 -2.35 7.88 16.30
C GLY A 83 -2.66 7.63 17.78
N SER A 84 -2.64 6.36 18.21
CA SER A 84 -2.81 5.97 19.62
C SER A 84 -1.51 5.99 20.41
N ILE A 85 -0.39 6.31 19.76
CA ILE A 85 0.90 6.43 20.41
C ILE A 85 0.85 7.69 21.28
N LYS A 86 0.57 7.51 22.57
CA LYS A 86 0.71 8.56 23.59
C LYS A 86 2.12 8.51 24.10
N GLY A 87 2.79 9.66 24.13
CA GLY A 87 4.15 9.72 24.62
C GLY A 87 4.17 9.27 26.06
N GLN A 88 4.82 8.13 26.33
CA GLN A 88 5.12 7.77 27.71
C GLN A 88 6.03 8.87 28.25
N LYS A 89 5.46 9.76 29.06
CA LYS A 89 6.23 10.68 29.89
C LYS A 89 6.93 9.84 30.96
N LYS A 90 8.06 9.20 30.65
CA LYS A 90 9.05 8.79 31.67
C LYS A 90 10.39 8.38 31.06
N LYS A 91 11.45 9.03 31.57
CA LYS A 91 12.86 8.65 31.44
C LYS A 91 13.10 7.28 32.11
N SER A 92 12.73 6.17 31.48
CA SER A 92 13.08 4.83 31.96
C SER A 92 13.96 4.14 30.93
N SER A 93 15.26 4.13 31.18
CA SER A 93 16.29 3.49 30.35
C SER A 93 16.35 1.97 30.48
N ARG A 94 15.26 1.31 30.88
CA ARG A 94 15.21 -0.16 30.98
C ARG A 94 13.98 -0.69 30.27
N PHE A 95 14.24 -1.38 29.16
CA PHE A 95 13.30 -2.17 28.39
C PHE A 95 12.60 -3.17 29.30
N ASN A 96 11.30 -3.00 29.51
CA ASN A 96 10.38 -4.08 29.85
C ASN A 96 9.09 -3.85 29.05
N ALA A 97 8.68 -4.93 28.37
CA ALA A 97 7.52 -5.16 27.51
C ALA A 97 6.48 -4.03 27.30
N THR A 98 6.10 -3.85 26.03
CA THR A 98 5.01 -2.97 25.59
C THR A 98 3.69 -3.35 26.27
N PRO A 99 2.95 -2.39 26.88
CA PRO A 99 1.58 -2.61 27.32
C PRO A 99 0.73 -2.85 26.08
N ILE A 100 0.22 -4.07 25.95
CA ILE A 100 -0.72 -4.43 24.89
C ILE A 100 -2.03 -3.67 25.14
N ASP A 101 -2.53 -2.95 24.13
CA ASP A 101 -3.87 -2.37 24.19
C ASP A 101 -4.89 -3.48 23.90
N ALA A 102 -5.79 -3.74 24.87
CA ALA A 102 -6.79 -4.79 24.79
C ALA A 102 -7.96 -4.48 23.85
N ARG A 103 -8.03 -3.28 23.25
CA ARG A 103 -8.99 -2.98 22.18
C ARG A 103 -8.76 -3.92 21.00
N LEU A 104 -9.82 -4.37 20.34
CA LEU A 104 -9.71 -5.19 19.12
C LEU A 104 -9.59 -4.30 17.86
N PRO A 105 -8.63 -4.57 16.94
CA PRO A 105 -7.53 -5.53 17.07
C PRO A 105 -6.54 -5.15 18.14
N THR A 106 -5.94 -6.15 18.79
CA THR A 106 -4.88 -5.96 19.77
C THR A 106 -3.75 -5.10 19.19
N TYR A 107 -3.55 -3.89 19.74
CA TYR A 107 -2.53 -2.96 19.25
C TYR A 107 -1.22 -3.11 20.03
N GLU A 108 -0.10 -3.02 19.32
CA GLU A 108 1.20 -2.79 19.95
C GLU A 108 1.40 -1.28 20.17
N LEU A 109 1.43 -0.85 21.44
CA LEU A 109 1.74 0.54 21.80
C LEU A 109 3.26 0.76 21.73
N ILE A 110 3.68 1.72 20.91
CA ILE A 110 5.10 2.07 20.73
C ILE A 110 5.36 3.38 21.49
N GLU A 111 6.61 3.74 21.74
CA GLU A 111 6.92 5.08 22.25
C GLU A 111 6.76 6.13 21.12
N THR A 112 6.29 7.35 21.41
CA THR A 112 6.04 8.41 20.40
C THR A 112 7.28 9.03 19.77
N TYR A 113 8.46 8.68 20.24
CA TYR A 113 9.66 9.29 19.73
C TYR A 113 9.94 8.75 18.33
N PHE A 114 10.33 9.63 17.41
CA PHE A 114 10.75 9.28 16.06
C PHE A 114 11.74 8.10 16.05
N THR A 115 12.66 8.06 17.01
CA THR A 115 13.59 6.95 17.26
C THR A 115 12.91 5.59 17.44
N ALA A 116 11.77 5.52 18.11
CA ALA A 116 11.01 4.28 18.30
C ALA A 116 10.34 3.82 17.01
N HIS A 117 9.83 4.75 16.19
CA HIS A 117 9.36 4.43 14.85
C HIS A 117 10.50 3.88 13.99
N LEU A 118 11.68 4.51 14.01
CA LEU A 118 12.86 4.01 13.29
C LEU A 118 13.27 2.59 13.75
N ARG A 119 13.26 2.34 15.07
CA ARG A 119 13.56 1.02 15.66
C ARG A 119 12.57 -0.05 15.26
N LEU A 120 11.31 0.32 15.04
CA LEU A 120 10.28 -0.59 14.56
C LEU A 120 10.43 -0.83 13.06
N LEU A 121 10.52 0.24 12.27
CA LEU A 121 10.64 0.22 10.81
C LEU A 121 11.80 -0.67 10.33
N ARG A 122 12.96 -0.61 11.01
CA ARG A 122 14.10 -1.47 10.66
C ARG A 122 13.81 -2.97 10.78
N THR A 123 12.87 -3.34 11.66
CA THR A 123 12.52 -4.74 11.91
C THR A 123 11.38 -5.25 11.03
N MET A 124 10.78 -4.37 10.22
CA MET A 124 9.68 -4.75 9.35
C MET A 124 10.20 -5.42 8.08
N ASP A 125 9.77 -6.65 7.85
CA ASP A 125 9.98 -7.35 6.59
C ASP A 125 8.84 -7.05 5.61
N ILE A 126 7.61 -6.93 6.13
CA ILE A 126 6.41 -6.64 5.34
C ILE A 126 5.68 -5.43 5.94
N HIS A 127 5.51 -4.37 5.15
CA HIS A 127 4.84 -3.13 5.54
C HIS A 127 3.49 -3.02 4.83
N ILE A 128 2.38 -3.20 5.55
CA ILE A 128 1.02 -3.23 5.01
C ILE A 128 0.34 -1.90 5.30
N ILE A 129 0.02 -1.14 4.27
CA ILE A 129 -0.38 0.27 4.37
C ILE A 129 -1.57 0.61 3.50
N GLY A 130 -2.36 1.59 3.91
CA GLY A 130 -3.23 2.35 3.01
C GLY A 130 -2.64 3.74 2.71
N PRO A 131 -3.26 4.53 1.81
CA PRO A 131 -2.77 5.86 1.42
C PRO A 131 -2.63 6.85 2.58
N GLY A 132 -1.63 7.73 2.49
CA GLY A 132 -1.35 8.79 3.45
C GLY A 132 0.01 8.66 4.14
N THR A 133 0.19 9.36 5.26
CA THR A 133 1.52 9.54 5.91
C THR A 133 2.24 8.24 6.26
N GLY A 134 1.51 7.16 6.56
CA GLY A 134 2.11 5.84 6.81
C GLY A 134 2.93 5.32 5.62
N ALA A 135 2.51 5.63 4.39
CA ALA A 135 3.23 5.25 3.17
C ALA A 135 4.60 5.91 3.06
N MET A 136 4.78 7.10 3.65
CA MET A 136 6.07 7.81 3.62
C MET A 136 7.16 7.08 4.39
N TYR A 137 6.80 6.25 5.38
CA TYR A 137 7.78 5.54 6.19
C TYR A 137 8.46 4.37 5.46
N GLN A 138 7.96 3.98 4.29
CA GLN A 138 8.52 2.83 3.59
C GLN A 138 9.97 3.04 3.16
N THR A 139 10.41 4.30 2.95
CA THR A 139 11.81 4.62 2.64
C THR A 139 12.78 4.32 3.79
N PHE A 140 12.28 4.06 5.00
CA PHE A 140 13.10 3.67 6.15
C PHE A 140 13.13 2.16 6.40
N LEU A 141 12.47 1.36 5.57
CA LEU A 141 12.52 -0.09 5.67
C LEU A 141 13.91 -0.61 5.29
N SER A 142 14.23 -1.81 5.78
CA SER A 142 15.44 -2.52 5.39
C SER A 142 15.40 -2.95 3.92
N ASP A 143 16.57 -3.11 3.32
CA ASP A 143 16.67 -3.62 1.95
C ASP A 143 16.08 -5.01 1.87
N GLY A 144 15.35 -5.32 0.79
CA GLY A 144 14.66 -6.60 0.64
C GLY A 144 13.32 -6.70 1.38
N SER A 145 12.82 -5.63 2.00
CA SER A 145 11.47 -5.59 2.54
C SER A 145 10.41 -5.45 1.44
N VAL A 146 9.19 -5.89 1.73
CA VAL A 146 8.03 -5.77 0.84
C VAL A 146 7.02 -4.78 1.40
N VAL A 147 6.48 -3.91 0.55
CA VAL A 147 5.34 -3.05 0.87
C VAL A 147 4.08 -3.64 0.26
N ILE A 148 3.00 -3.76 1.04
CA ILE A 148 1.67 -4.10 0.53
C ILE A 148 0.80 -2.85 0.67
N ASN A 149 0.51 -2.17 -0.44
CA ASN A 149 -0.42 -1.04 -0.45
C ASN A 149 -1.85 -1.54 -0.73
N VAL A 150 -2.71 -1.46 0.29
CA VAL A 150 -4.10 -1.90 0.22
C VAL A 150 -5.06 -0.87 -0.36
N GLY A 151 -4.57 0.33 -0.70
CA GLY A 151 -5.36 1.39 -1.30
C GLY A 151 -6.43 1.98 -0.36
N GLY A 152 -6.99 3.10 -0.79
CA GLY A 152 -8.09 3.79 -0.14
C GLY A 152 -9.30 3.89 -1.06
N LEU A 153 -10.49 3.97 -0.46
CA LEU A 153 -11.71 4.32 -1.20
C LEU A 153 -11.74 5.83 -1.43
N ILE A 154 -11.86 6.22 -2.69
CA ILE A 154 -12.06 7.62 -3.09
C ILE A 154 -13.46 7.74 -3.71
N PRO A 155 -14.30 8.67 -3.24
CA PRO A 155 -15.63 8.85 -3.81
C PRO A 155 -15.57 9.38 -5.25
N LEU A 156 -16.41 8.81 -6.11
CA LEU A 156 -16.58 9.20 -7.51
C LEU A 156 -17.34 10.52 -7.64
N ARG A 157 -18.07 11.01 -6.63
CA ARG A 157 -18.55 12.40 -6.59
C ARG A 157 -18.54 12.86 -5.14
N SER A 158 -18.36 14.16 -4.91
CA SER A 158 -18.51 14.74 -3.56
C SER A 158 -19.90 14.43 -2.98
N GLU A 159 -20.91 14.38 -3.84
CA GLU A 159 -22.31 14.12 -3.51
C GLU A 159 -22.67 12.63 -3.48
N ASP A 160 -21.85 11.78 -4.11
CA ASP A 160 -22.12 10.34 -4.25
C ASP A 160 -21.00 9.54 -3.57
N GLN A 161 -21.19 9.34 -2.25
CA GLN A 161 -20.29 8.54 -1.44
C GLN A 161 -20.42 7.03 -1.70
N ASN A 162 -21.44 6.62 -2.46
CA ASN A 162 -21.73 5.22 -2.70
C ASN A 162 -20.90 4.66 -3.85
N ILE A 163 -20.52 5.49 -4.83
CA ILE A 163 -19.64 5.04 -5.91
C ILE A 163 -18.21 5.40 -5.53
N THR A 164 -17.35 4.40 -5.39
CA THR A 164 -15.94 4.60 -5.03
C THR A 164 -15.01 3.90 -6.01
N TYR A 165 -13.80 4.43 -6.13
CA TYR A 165 -12.69 3.79 -6.83
C TYR A 165 -11.49 3.66 -5.89
N THR A 166 -10.52 2.87 -6.33
CA THR A 166 -9.29 2.62 -5.58
C THR A 166 -8.26 3.68 -5.88
N GLY A 167 -7.71 4.31 -4.83
CA GLY A 167 -6.50 5.10 -4.96
C GLY A 167 -5.36 4.49 -4.15
N TYR A 168 -4.20 4.30 -4.76
CA TYR A 168 -2.97 3.92 -4.04
C TYR A 168 -2.15 5.15 -3.63
N MET A 169 -2.35 6.27 -4.30
CA MET A 169 -1.75 7.59 -4.12
C MET A 169 -0.23 7.53 -4.16
N GLU A 170 0.42 7.32 -3.02
CA GLU A 170 1.87 7.46 -2.87
C GLU A 170 2.66 6.24 -3.37
N GLN A 171 2.16 5.56 -4.42
CA GLN A 171 2.81 4.41 -5.06
C GLN A 171 4.20 4.74 -5.63
N TYR A 172 4.42 5.99 -6.07
CA TYR A 172 5.72 6.47 -6.56
C TYR A 172 6.82 6.38 -5.49
N MET A 173 6.45 6.40 -4.20
CA MET A 173 7.41 6.26 -3.12
C MET A 173 8.09 4.87 -3.16
N ALA A 174 7.42 3.84 -3.69
CA ALA A 174 7.98 2.49 -3.77
C ALA A 174 8.81 2.35 -5.05
N SER A 175 8.31 2.89 -6.15
CA SER A 175 9.05 3.04 -7.41
C SER A 175 10.39 3.77 -7.22
N GLY A 176 10.42 4.81 -6.37
CA GLY A 176 11.64 5.52 -5.99
C GLY A 176 12.54 4.83 -4.94
N ALA A 177 12.14 3.67 -4.41
CA ALA A 177 12.88 2.92 -3.40
C ALA A 177 13.29 1.54 -3.97
N PRO A 178 14.36 1.47 -4.79
CA PRO A 178 14.70 0.28 -5.57
C PRO A 178 15.12 -0.93 -4.71
N TYR A 179 15.37 -0.75 -3.43
CA TYR A 179 15.65 -1.82 -2.48
C TYR A 179 14.39 -2.49 -1.90
N LEU A 180 13.19 -2.01 -2.28
CA LEU A 180 11.90 -2.53 -1.83
C LEU A 180 11.11 -3.11 -3.00
N LYS A 181 10.30 -4.14 -2.73
CA LYS A 181 9.27 -4.61 -3.67
C LYS A 181 7.88 -4.22 -3.18
N ALA A 182 7.06 -3.65 -4.06
CA ALA A 182 5.68 -3.31 -3.79
C ALA A 182 4.73 -4.38 -4.32
N LEU A 183 3.67 -4.62 -3.56
CA LEU A 183 2.49 -5.37 -3.93
C LEU A 183 1.27 -4.50 -3.69
N TYR A 184 0.25 -4.68 -4.52
CA TYR A 184 -0.95 -3.87 -4.47
C TYR A 184 -2.17 -4.75 -4.32
N TYR A 185 -3.09 -4.34 -3.44
CA TYR A 185 -4.38 -5.01 -3.34
C TYR A 185 -5.15 -4.86 -4.64
N PRO A 186 -5.85 -5.89 -5.16
CA PRO A 186 -6.44 -5.82 -6.49
C PRO A 186 -7.35 -4.59 -6.69
N ILE A 187 -7.01 -3.74 -7.67
CA ILE A 187 -7.63 -2.42 -7.89
C ILE A 187 -9.15 -2.49 -8.06
N ASN A 188 -9.61 -3.59 -8.64
CA ASN A 188 -11.01 -3.88 -8.93
C ASN A 188 -11.79 -4.49 -7.76
N GLU A 189 -11.10 -5.10 -6.79
CA GLU A 189 -11.72 -5.70 -5.62
C GLU A 189 -11.82 -4.70 -4.48
N ARG A 190 -10.85 -3.79 -4.36
CA ARG A 190 -10.81 -2.81 -3.27
C ARG A 190 -12.08 -1.95 -3.12
N PRO A 191 -12.81 -1.52 -4.18
CA PRO A 191 -14.08 -0.80 -4.05
C PRO A 191 -15.19 -1.60 -3.35
N LYS A 192 -15.06 -2.93 -3.32
CA LYS A 192 -15.99 -3.85 -2.63
C LYS A 192 -15.62 -4.05 -1.16
N GLY A 193 -14.63 -3.32 -0.65
CA GLY A 193 -14.02 -3.51 0.67
C GLY A 193 -12.80 -4.42 0.64
N ILE A 194 -12.03 -4.40 1.72
CA ILE A 194 -10.94 -5.36 1.92
C ILE A 194 -11.54 -6.70 2.32
N LYS A 195 -11.22 -7.75 1.58
CA LYS A 195 -11.53 -9.15 1.88
C LYS A 195 -10.33 -9.83 2.53
N ARG A 196 -10.58 -10.62 3.58
CA ARG A 196 -9.58 -11.44 4.27
C ARG A 196 -8.73 -12.25 3.30
N GLU A 197 -9.35 -13.02 2.42
CA GLU A 197 -8.66 -14.00 1.56
C GLU A 197 -7.64 -13.33 0.64
N GLU A 198 -7.98 -12.17 0.10
CA GLU A 198 -7.08 -11.41 -0.78
C GLU A 198 -5.90 -10.82 0.00
N LEU A 199 -6.13 -10.34 1.23
CA LEU A 199 -5.04 -9.85 2.07
C LEU A 199 -4.09 -10.98 2.50
N VAL A 200 -4.63 -12.14 2.88
CA VAL A 200 -3.84 -13.35 3.18
C VAL A 200 -2.98 -13.75 1.98
N LYS A 201 -3.55 -13.77 0.76
CA LYS A 201 -2.80 -14.07 -0.47
C LYS A 201 -1.62 -13.10 -0.67
N LEU A 202 -1.83 -11.81 -0.45
CA LEU A 202 -0.77 -10.80 -0.57
C LEU A 202 0.33 -10.97 0.48
N ILE A 203 -0.02 -11.25 1.73
CA ILE A 203 0.95 -11.49 2.82
C ILE A 203 1.79 -12.74 2.51
N ARG A 204 1.16 -13.84 2.10
CA ARG A 204 1.87 -15.06 1.70
C ARG A 204 2.77 -14.81 0.48
N LYS A 205 2.31 -14.04 -0.51
CA LYS A 205 3.11 -13.66 -1.68
C LYS A 205 4.32 -12.83 -1.29
N ALA A 206 4.15 -11.84 -0.41
CA ALA A 206 5.23 -11.02 0.12
C ALA A 206 6.28 -11.89 0.85
N ALA A 207 5.84 -12.77 1.74
CA ALA A 207 6.73 -13.67 2.46
C ALA A 207 7.56 -14.55 1.52
N LYS A 208 6.90 -15.16 0.51
CA LYS A 208 7.59 -15.95 -0.52
C LYS A 208 8.60 -15.13 -1.31
N LEU A 209 8.25 -13.91 -1.72
CA LEU A 209 9.17 -13.02 -2.45
C LEU A 209 10.42 -12.70 -1.62
N ILE A 210 10.25 -12.38 -0.35
CA ILE A 210 11.37 -12.08 0.56
C ILE A 210 12.30 -13.28 0.68
N MET A 211 11.74 -14.47 0.94
CA MET A 211 12.51 -15.69 1.20
C MET A 211 13.11 -16.32 -0.05
N ASN A 212 12.46 -16.20 -1.21
CA ASN A 212 13.01 -16.70 -2.47
C ASN A 212 14.08 -15.77 -3.04
N GLY A 213 14.10 -14.50 -2.64
CA GLY A 213 15.04 -13.51 -3.13
C GLY A 213 14.55 -12.83 -4.40
N PHE A 214 13.97 -11.63 -4.28
CA PHE A 214 13.81 -10.74 -5.43
C PHE A 214 15.09 -9.92 -5.66
N SER A 215 15.36 -9.59 -6.93
CA SER A 215 16.54 -8.81 -7.32
C SER A 215 16.48 -7.37 -6.80
N ILE A 216 17.62 -6.88 -6.32
CA ILE A 216 17.85 -5.49 -5.95
C ILE A 216 18.94 -4.95 -6.91
N PRO A 217 18.73 -3.80 -7.58
CA PRO A 217 17.54 -2.94 -7.53
C PRO A 217 16.32 -3.52 -8.25
N VAL A 218 15.13 -3.26 -7.70
CA VAL A 218 13.84 -3.52 -8.34
C VAL A 218 13.60 -2.48 -9.44
N ASN A 219 13.12 -2.92 -10.60
CA ASN A 219 12.71 -2.02 -11.69
C ASN A 219 11.61 -1.05 -11.20
N PRO A 220 11.81 0.28 -11.30
CA PRO A 220 10.84 1.26 -10.82
C PRO A 220 9.43 1.11 -11.40
N ILE A 221 9.30 0.70 -12.68
CA ILE A 221 8.00 0.54 -13.35
C ILE A 221 7.28 -0.70 -12.82
N GLU A 222 8.01 -1.80 -12.61
CA GLU A 222 7.46 -3.03 -12.01
C GLU A 222 7.08 -2.86 -10.53
N ASN A 223 7.49 -1.75 -9.92
CA ASN A 223 7.16 -1.39 -8.54
C ASN A 223 5.99 -0.41 -8.43
N LEU A 224 5.36 -0.04 -9.55
CA LEU A 224 4.13 0.74 -9.58
C LEU A 224 2.91 -0.17 -9.55
N ALA A 225 1.78 0.37 -9.09
CA ALA A 225 0.49 -0.27 -9.22
C ALA A 225 0.03 -0.25 -10.69
N PRO A 226 -1.00 -1.04 -11.07
CA PRO A 226 -1.47 -1.11 -12.46
C PRO A 226 -1.83 0.27 -13.06
N ASP A 227 -2.37 1.17 -12.25
CA ASP A 227 -2.70 2.54 -12.64
C ASP A 227 -1.44 3.40 -12.87
N GLY A 228 -0.43 3.30 -12.02
CA GLY A 228 0.88 3.94 -12.24
C GLY A 228 1.58 3.42 -13.50
N GLN A 229 1.53 2.11 -13.74
CA GLN A 229 2.10 1.50 -14.96
C GLN A 229 1.40 2.01 -16.22
N LEU A 230 0.06 2.06 -16.19
CA LEU A 230 -0.74 2.64 -17.27
C LEU A 230 -0.34 4.09 -17.56
N PHE A 231 -0.21 4.90 -16.51
CA PHE A 231 0.16 6.32 -16.65
C PHE A 231 1.51 6.51 -17.36
N ILE A 232 2.51 5.70 -16.99
CA ILE A 232 3.83 5.74 -17.62
C ILE A 232 3.72 5.36 -19.11
N GLU A 233 3.06 4.25 -19.45
CA GLU A 233 2.88 3.84 -20.85
C GLU A 233 2.11 4.88 -21.67
N MET A 234 1.12 5.54 -21.05
CA MET A 234 0.40 6.64 -21.69
C MET A 234 1.32 7.82 -22.01
N CYS A 235 2.20 8.21 -21.07
CA CYS A 235 3.24 9.23 -21.29
C CYS A 235 4.21 8.84 -22.41
N GLU A 236 4.56 7.55 -22.50
CA GLU A 236 5.45 7.03 -23.52
C GLU A 236 4.84 7.12 -24.92
N ARG A 237 3.56 6.74 -25.05
CA ARG A 237 2.80 6.67 -26.32
C ARG A 237 2.19 8.00 -26.76
N ASP A 238 1.88 8.91 -25.85
CA ASP A 238 1.32 10.24 -26.13
C ASP A 238 2.19 11.34 -25.53
N LYS A 239 3.12 11.88 -26.35
CA LYS A 239 4.05 12.92 -25.93
C LYS A 239 3.35 14.23 -25.54
N LYS A 240 2.24 14.58 -26.19
CA LYS A 240 1.48 15.79 -25.85
C LYS A 240 0.84 15.65 -24.49
N PHE A 241 0.27 14.48 -24.20
CA PHE A 241 -0.21 14.17 -22.86
C PHE A 241 0.93 14.21 -21.83
N CYS A 242 2.08 13.63 -22.14
CA CYS A 242 3.24 13.60 -21.26
C CYS A 242 3.73 15.02 -20.91
N GLU A 243 3.85 15.89 -21.92
CA GLU A 243 4.16 17.31 -21.74
C GLU A 243 3.10 18.01 -20.87
N LEU A 244 1.81 17.77 -21.13
CA LEU A 244 0.71 18.36 -20.36
C LEU A 244 0.79 18.04 -18.85
N VAL A 245 1.15 16.80 -18.49
CA VAL A 245 1.15 16.35 -17.09
C VAL A 245 2.48 16.55 -16.36
N THR A 246 3.58 16.78 -17.07
CA THR A 246 4.92 16.94 -16.47
C THR A 246 5.47 18.37 -16.55
N ALA A 247 5.09 19.15 -17.56
CA ALA A 247 5.66 20.47 -17.80
C ALA A 247 4.83 21.58 -17.14
N ARG A 248 5.47 22.32 -16.23
CA ARG A 248 4.90 23.58 -15.72
C ARG A 248 5.16 24.68 -16.74
N ALA A 249 4.18 24.97 -17.58
CA ALA A 249 4.25 26.06 -18.56
C ALA A 249 3.23 27.16 -18.25
N PRO A 250 3.54 28.44 -18.55
CA PRO A 250 2.55 29.51 -18.53
C PRO A 250 1.35 29.15 -19.41
N GLY A 251 0.12 29.29 -18.88
CA GLY A 251 -1.11 28.98 -19.60
C GLY A 251 -1.60 27.53 -19.49
N THR A 252 -0.80 26.61 -18.93
CA THR A 252 -1.30 25.28 -18.60
C THR A 252 -2.17 25.33 -17.35
N ASP A 253 -3.38 24.77 -17.44
CA ASP A 253 -4.28 24.66 -16.32
C ASP A 253 -3.64 23.84 -15.19
N PHE A 254 -3.58 24.43 -13.99
CA PHE A 254 -3.01 23.79 -12.80
C PHE A 254 -3.63 22.41 -12.52
N GLY A 255 -4.93 22.25 -12.80
CA GLY A 255 -5.62 20.98 -12.61
C GLY A 255 -5.11 19.84 -13.51
N CYS A 256 -4.42 20.15 -14.61
CA CYS A 256 -3.91 19.14 -15.55
C CYS A 256 -2.55 18.56 -15.16
N TYR A 257 -1.85 19.13 -14.18
CA TYR A 257 -0.58 18.60 -13.66
C TYR A 257 -0.54 18.51 -12.12
N HIS A 258 -1.58 18.98 -11.43
CA HIS A 258 -1.77 18.80 -9.99
C HIS A 258 -2.96 17.87 -9.71
N PHE A 259 -2.72 16.57 -9.89
CA PHE A 259 -3.70 15.51 -9.73
C PHE A 259 -3.04 14.24 -9.19
N TRP A 260 -3.85 13.32 -8.67
CA TRP A 260 -3.42 11.94 -8.41
C TRP A 260 -3.60 11.10 -9.68
N VAL A 261 -2.66 10.22 -10.01
CA VAL A 261 -2.71 9.40 -11.23
C VAL A 261 -4.05 8.68 -11.42
N GLU A 262 -4.66 8.25 -10.32
CA GLU A 262 -5.95 7.57 -10.30
C GLU A 262 -7.12 8.47 -10.72
N GLU A 263 -7.01 9.80 -10.53
CA GLU A 263 -8.00 10.75 -11.02
C GLU A 263 -8.04 10.79 -12.55
N LEU A 264 -6.90 10.69 -13.23
CA LEU A 264 -6.87 10.58 -14.69
C LEU A 264 -7.51 9.26 -15.14
N ILE A 265 -7.08 8.16 -14.54
CA ILE A 265 -7.44 6.80 -14.97
C ILE A 265 -8.91 6.50 -14.72
N HIS A 266 -9.47 7.07 -13.67
CA HIS A 266 -10.90 7.02 -13.38
C HIS A 266 -11.67 8.22 -13.93
N GLU A 267 -11.09 9.01 -14.84
CA GLU A 267 -11.75 10.10 -15.57
C GLU A 267 -12.46 11.09 -14.62
N ARG A 268 -11.76 11.55 -13.59
CA ARG A 268 -12.24 12.43 -12.52
C ARG A 268 -11.83 13.88 -12.73
N GLY A 269 -12.58 14.78 -12.09
CA GLY A 269 -12.26 16.21 -12.07
C GLY A 269 -12.09 16.77 -13.49
N PRO A 270 -10.92 17.34 -13.83
CA PRO A 270 -10.68 17.95 -15.12
C PRO A 270 -10.48 16.94 -16.27
N TRP A 271 -10.33 15.64 -15.95
CA TRP A 271 -10.18 14.53 -16.91
C TRP A 271 -11.51 13.93 -17.36
N ARG A 272 -12.62 14.30 -16.72
CA ARG A 272 -13.96 13.83 -17.04
C ARG A 272 -14.50 14.50 -18.30
N GLU A 273 -15.17 13.73 -19.17
CA GLU A 273 -15.97 14.30 -20.25
C GLU A 273 -17.14 15.11 -19.67
N GLN A 274 -17.21 16.40 -19.99
CA GLN A 274 -18.34 17.26 -19.67
C GLN A 274 -19.14 17.56 -20.94
N VAL A 275 -20.47 17.56 -20.82
CA VAL A 275 -21.37 17.95 -21.91
C VAL A 275 -21.42 19.48 -21.94
N GLY A 276 -20.85 20.08 -22.98
CA GLY A 276 -20.89 21.52 -23.20
C GLY A 276 -22.26 22.04 -23.63
N THR A 277 -22.40 23.35 -23.76
CA THR A 277 -23.64 24.06 -24.15
C THR A 277 -24.24 23.63 -25.50
N HIS A 278 -23.44 23.00 -26.37
CA HIS A 278 -23.87 22.50 -27.67
C HIS A 278 -23.92 20.96 -27.73
N GLY A 279 -23.94 20.27 -26.59
CA GLY A 279 -23.90 18.80 -26.53
C GLY A 279 -22.52 18.19 -26.85
N ILE A 280 -21.54 19.01 -27.22
CA ILE A 280 -20.17 18.57 -27.48
C ILE A 280 -19.54 18.12 -26.17
N ARG A 281 -19.08 16.86 -26.12
CA ARG A 281 -18.33 16.32 -25.00
C ARG A 281 -16.89 16.78 -25.09
N LYS A 282 -16.42 17.48 -24.05
CA LYS A 282 -15.03 17.91 -23.96
C LYS A 282 -14.51 17.71 -22.55
N THR A 283 -13.27 17.25 -22.43
CA THR A 283 -12.53 17.21 -21.17
C THR A 283 -11.87 18.57 -20.95
N ARG A 284 -11.70 18.99 -19.69
CA ARG A 284 -10.99 20.24 -19.37
C ARG A 284 -9.49 20.11 -19.70
N CYS A 285 -8.90 18.97 -19.38
CA CYS A 285 -7.55 18.59 -19.81
C CYS A 285 -7.63 17.72 -21.05
N SER A 286 -6.92 18.07 -22.13
CA SER A 286 -6.93 17.30 -23.37
C SER A 286 -5.99 16.10 -23.29
N TYR A 287 -6.49 14.90 -23.61
CA TYR A 287 -5.68 13.68 -23.68
C TYR A 287 -6.31 12.68 -24.66
N ASN A 288 -5.55 11.68 -25.06
CA ASN A 288 -6.06 10.60 -25.91
C ASN A 288 -6.92 9.62 -25.11
N LEU A 289 -8.23 9.86 -25.10
CA LEU A 289 -9.23 9.04 -24.39
C LEU A 289 -9.28 7.60 -24.90
N THR A 290 -9.14 7.39 -26.21
CA THR A 290 -9.12 6.06 -26.83
C THR A 290 -7.93 5.24 -26.31
N LEU A 291 -6.73 5.82 -26.30
CA LEU A 291 -5.53 5.20 -25.76
C LEU A 291 -5.68 4.89 -24.27
N MET A 292 -6.21 5.82 -23.48
CA MET A 292 -6.42 5.61 -22.04
C MET A 292 -7.34 4.39 -21.79
N ARG A 293 -8.44 4.26 -22.55
CA ARG A 293 -9.36 3.11 -22.43
C ARG A 293 -8.71 1.80 -22.88
N GLU A 294 -7.97 1.81 -23.98
CA GLU A 294 -7.17 0.65 -24.45
C GLU A 294 -6.20 0.17 -23.36
N LEU A 295 -5.45 1.09 -22.75
CA LEU A 295 -4.50 0.74 -21.70
C LEU A 295 -5.21 0.26 -20.43
N ARG A 296 -6.38 0.80 -20.10
CA ARG A 296 -7.16 0.29 -18.96
C ARG A 296 -7.56 -1.15 -19.17
N ASP A 297 -7.99 -1.52 -20.36
CA ASP A 297 -8.30 -2.92 -20.68
C ASP A 297 -7.04 -3.80 -20.55
N LYS A 298 -5.90 -3.32 -21.06
CA LYS A 298 -4.59 -4.00 -20.93
C LYS A 298 -4.20 -4.26 -19.47
N TYR A 299 -4.34 -3.27 -18.61
CA TYR A 299 -4.02 -3.35 -17.18
C TYR A 299 -5.18 -3.89 -16.32
N GLY A 300 -6.29 -4.26 -16.95
CA GLY A 300 -7.47 -4.81 -16.30
C GLY A 300 -8.17 -3.86 -15.35
N ILE A 301 -8.16 -2.54 -15.58
CA ILE A 301 -8.76 -1.51 -14.70
C ILE A 301 -10.19 -1.19 -15.14
N ARG A 302 -11.19 -1.64 -14.37
CA ARG A 302 -12.61 -1.46 -14.71
C ARG A 302 -13.22 -0.23 -14.06
N HIS A 303 -14.17 0.40 -14.75
CA HIS A 303 -15.06 1.37 -14.12
C HIS A 303 -16.09 0.60 -13.30
N TYR A 304 -16.05 0.79 -12.00
CA TYR A 304 -17.12 0.32 -11.12
C TYR A 304 -18.07 1.47 -10.88
N GLU A 305 -19.18 1.49 -11.61
CA GLU A 305 -20.41 2.13 -11.11
C GLU A 305 -21.08 1.15 -10.14
N ILE A 306 -20.39 0.79 -9.04
CA ILE A 306 -21.05 0.07 -7.97
C ILE A 306 -21.86 1.12 -7.22
N SER A 307 -23.16 1.18 -7.50
CA SER A 307 -24.10 1.75 -6.53
C SER A 307 -23.99 0.88 -5.27
N VAL A 308 -23.40 1.40 -4.19
CA VAL A 308 -23.53 0.75 -2.87
C VAL A 308 -25.02 0.70 -2.57
N ASN A 309 -25.63 -0.46 -2.84
CA ASN A 309 -27.01 -0.72 -2.49
C ASN A 309 -27.16 -0.44 -0.99
N GLN A 310 -28.07 0.47 -0.67
CA GLN A 310 -28.54 0.79 0.68
C GLN A 310 -29.25 -0.43 1.28
N SER A 311 -28.55 -1.53 1.53
CA SER A 311 -29.07 -2.59 2.38
C SER A 311 -28.85 -2.17 3.83
N LYS A 312 -29.96 -1.80 4.50
CA LYS A 312 -30.16 -1.55 5.95
C LYS A 312 -30.19 -0.08 6.40
N ILE A 313 -31.23 0.65 5.99
CA ILE A 313 -31.95 1.55 6.91
C ILE A 313 -33.45 1.33 6.67
N SER A 314 -33.98 0.28 7.26
CA SER A 314 -35.40 0.14 7.58
C SER A 314 -35.41 -0.53 8.94
N GLY A 315 -35.45 0.33 9.98
CA GLY A 315 -35.88 -0.07 11.31
C GLY A 315 -37.40 -0.25 11.35
#